data_AF-A0A957HMH9-F1
#
_entry.id   AF-A0A957HMH9-F1
#
_cell.length_a   1.000
_cell.length_b   1.000
_cell.length_c   1.000
_cell.angle_alpha   90.00
_cell.angle_beta   90.00
_cell.angle_gamma   90.00
#
_symmetry.space_group_name_H-M   'P 1'
#
loop_
_entity.id
_entity.type
_entity.pdbx_description
1 polymer ?
#
loop_
_entity_poly.entity_id
_entity_poly.type
_entity_poly.pdbx_seq_one_letter_code
_entity_poly.pdbx_strand_id
1 'polypeptide(L)' 'AEIIKGRKVKDGVRVMVVPGSQGVKKQAEQEGLDTIFKDAGAEWREAGCSMCIAMNGDQLQPGQYAVSTSNRNFEGR' A
#
# COMPACT_ATOMS: atom_id res chain seq x y z
N ALA A 1 -0.96 7.22 9.69
CA ALA A 1 0.07 6.25 10.13
C ALA A 1 -0.03 5.88 11.63
N GLU A 2 -0.90 6.52 12.41
CA GLU A 2 -0.96 6.37 13.87
C GLU A 2 -1.13 4.93 14.35
N ILE A 3 -1.97 4.14 13.67
CA ILE A 3 -2.23 2.73 14.04
C ILE A 3 -0.99 1.84 13.84
N ILE A 4 -0.22 2.06 12.78
CA ILE A 4 0.92 1.19 12.42
C ILE A 4 2.22 1.64 13.09
N LYS A 5 2.29 2.88 13.58
CA LYS A 5 3.48 3.43 14.25
C LYS A 5 3.88 2.57 15.45
N GLY A 6 5.13 2.14 15.48
CA GLY A 6 5.67 1.27 16.54
C GLY A 6 5.21 -0.19 16.47
N ARG A 7 4.45 -0.58 15.44
CA ARG A 7 4.06 -1.97 15.16
C ARG A 7 4.84 -2.50 13.96
N LYS A 8 4.82 -3.82 13.80
CA LYS A 8 5.40 -4.51 12.63
C LYS A 8 4.30 -5.25 11.88
N VAL A 9 4.41 -5.29 10.56
CA VAL A 9 3.65 -6.20 9.71
C VAL A 9 3.99 -7.63 10.14
N LYS A 10 2.95 -8.46 10.28
CA LYS A 10 3.11 -9.86 10.66
C LYS A 10 3.82 -10.65 9.56
N ASP A 11 4.68 -11.58 9.94
CA ASP A 11 5.32 -12.50 8.99
C ASP A 11 4.29 -13.21 8.09
N GLY A 12 4.60 -13.28 6.81
CA GLY A 12 3.72 -13.84 5.78
C GLY A 12 2.61 -12.90 5.30
N VAL A 13 2.52 -11.67 5.82
CA VAL A 13 1.59 -10.65 5.33
C VAL A 13 2.35 -9.60 4.52
N ARG A 14 1.84 -9.25 3.35
CA ARG A 14 2.36 -8.17 2.51
C ARG A 14 1.47 -6.94 2.65
N VAL A 15 2.07 -5.78 2.92
CA VAL A 15 1.36 -4.50 3.01
C VAL A 15 1.96 -3.52 2.01
N MET A 16 1.11 -2.92 1.18
CA MET A 16 1.48 -1.90 0.21
C MET A 16 0.83 -0.58 0.59
N VAL A 17 1.60 0.50 0.55
CA VAL A 17 1.13 1.87 0.75
C VAL A 17 1.43 2.67 -0.52
N VAL A 18 0.37 3.12 -1.17
CA VAL A 18 0.42 3.78 -2.48
C VAL A 18 -0.22 5.16 -2.34
N PRO A 19 0.55 6.25 -2.43
CA PRO A 19 -0.02 7.60 -2.38
C PRO A 19 -0.93 7.86 -3.59
N GLY A 20 -2.03 8.58 -3.37
CA GLY A 20 -3.00 8.88 -4.44
C GLY A 20 -2.50 9.86 -5.51
N SER A 21 -1.46 10.65 -5.20
CA SER A 21 -0.84 11.60 -6.14
C SER A 21 0.61 11.90 -5.76
N GLN A 22 1.40 12.43 -6.71
CA GLN A 22 2.79 12.83 -6.46
C GLN A 22 2.91 13.96 -5.43
N GLY A 23 1.94 14.89 -5.40
CA GLY A 23 1.90 15.95 -4.39
C GLY A 23 1.70 15.39 -2.98
N VAL A 24 0.75 14.46 -2.81
CA VAL A 24 0.49 13.77 -1.54
C VAL A 24 1.70 12.94 -1.12
N LYS A 25 2.35 12.25 -2.06
CA LYS A 25 3.57 11.49 -1.79
C LYS A 25 4.67 12.38 -1.21
N LYS A 26 4.98 13.48 -1.90
CA LYS A 26 6.03 14.42 -1.48
C LYS A 26 5.74 15.01 -0.11
N GLN A 27 4.49 15.40 0.15
CA GLN A 27 4.09 15.90 1.46
C GLN A 27 4.25 14.81 2.54
N ALA A 28 3.79 13.59 2.29
CA ALA A 28 3.89 12.48 3.24
C ALA A 28 5.35 12.13 3.58
N GLU A 29 6.25 12.23 2.60
CA GLU A 29 7.70 12.04 2.77
C GLU A 29 8.32 13.19 3.58
N GLN A 30 7.91 14.44 3.34
CA GLN A 30 8.35 15.59 4.16
C GLN A 30 7.89 15.48 5.62
N GLU A 31 6.71 14.89 5.84
CA GLU A 31 6.17 14.59 7.18
C GLU A 31 6.76 13.31 7.79
N GLY A 32 7.62 12.57 7.07
CA GLY A 32 8.26 11.33 7.52
C GLY A 32 7.32 10.13 7.63
N LEU A 33 6.13 10.20 7.03
CA LEU A 33 5.15 9.11 7.08
C LEU A 33 5.64 7.87 6.34
N ASP A 34 6.38 8.05 5.25
CA ASP A 34 6.98 6.95 4.48
C ASP A 34 7.91 6.09 5.35
N THR A 35 8.68 6.74 6.23
CA THR A 35 9.61 6.08 7.15
C THR A 35 8.84 5.24 8.16
N ILE A 36 7.73 5.77 8.72
CA ILE A 36 6.88 5.00 9.65
C ILE A 36 6.35 3.72 8.99
N PHE A 37 5.93 3.79 7.73
CA PHE A 37 5.44 2.62 7.00
C PHE A 37 6.56 1.63 6.66
N LYS A 38 7.71 2.12 6.17
CA LYS A 38 8.88 1.29 5.86
C LYS A 38 9.41 0.59 7.11
N ASP A 39 9.50 1.31 8.23
CA ASP A 39 9.91 0.76 9.52
C ASP A 39 8.96 -0.32 9.99
N ALA A 40 7.66 -0.22 9.73
CA ALA A 40 6.70 -1.28 10.03
C ALA A 40 6.88 -2.53 9.14
N GLY A 41 7.66 -2.46 8.06
CA GLY A 41 7.82 -3.52 7.06
C GLY A 41 6.82 -3.43 5.90
N ALA A 42 6.14 -2.28 5.73
CA ALA A 42 5.28 -2.05 4.59
C ALA A 42 6.06 -1.49 3.39
N GLU A 43 5.58 -1.80 2.19
CA GLU A 43 6.14 -1.29 0.95
C GLU A 43 5.61 0.12 0.66
N TRP A 44 6.50 1.11 0.57
CA TRP A 44 6.16 2.45 0.11
C TRP A 44 6.34 2.55 -1.40
N ARG A 45 5.24 2.76 -2.14
CA ARG A 45 5.21 2.65 -3.61
C ARG A 45 5.15 4.03 -4.29
N GLU A 46 5.28 4.03 -5.62
CA GLU A 46 5.03 5.22 -6.43
C GLU A 46 3.56 5.65 -6.38
N ALA A 47 3.32 6.95 -6.54
CA ALA A 47 1.96 7.46 -6.52
C ALA A 47 1.16 6.97 -7.73
N GLY A 48 -0.10 6.56 -7.49
CA GLY A 48 -0.97 6.06 -8.54
C GLY A 48 -2.13 5.21 -8.02
N CYS A 49 -2.87 4.59 -8.95
CA CYS A 49 -4.05 3.78 -8.62
C CYS A 49 -3.73 2.32 -8.26
N SER A 50 -2.49 1.84 -8.46
CA SER A 50 -2.03 0.47 -8.16
C SER A 50 -3.06 -0.61 -8.57
N MET A 51 -3.57 -1.38 -7.61
CA MET A 51 -4.48 -2.51 -7.84
C MET A 51 -5.87 -2.12 -8.36
N CYS A 52 -6.20 -0.84 -8.60
CA CYS A 52 -7.54 -0.48 -9.11
C CYS A 52 -7.87 -1.15 -10.45
N ILE A 53 -6.86 -1.30 -11.31
CA ILE A 53 -6.91 -2.01 -12.59
C ILE A 53 -5.63 -2.82 -12.83
N ALA A 54 -4.85 -3.00 -11.76
CA ALA A 54 -3.62 -3.77 -11.71
C ALA A 54 -2.58 -3.52 -12.83
N MET A 55 -2.60 -2.33 -13.43
CA MET A 55 -1.67 -1.94 -14.50
C MET A 55 -0.20 -1.95 -14.05
N ASN A 56 0.04 -1.85 -12.74
CA ASN A 56 1.37 -1.83 -12.16
C ASN A 56 1.92 -3.24 -11.88
N GLY A 57 1.21 -4.30 -12.30
CA GLY A 57 1.55 -5.70 -11.99
C GLY A 57 1.16 -6.14 -10.57
N ASP A 58 0.50 -5.25 -9.81
CA ASP A 58 -0.04 -5.56 -8.48
C ASP A 58 -1.36 -6.34 -8.64
N GLN A 59 -1.27 -7.65 -8.87
CA GLN A 59 -2.39 -8.58 -8.98
C GLN A 59 -2.30 -9.68 -7.92
N LEU A 60 -3.46 -10.18 -7.48
CA LEU A 60 -3.52 -11.38 -6.67
C LEU A 60 -3.28 -12.62 -7.52
N GLN A 61 -2.58 -13.59 -6.94
CA GLN A 61 -2.49 -14.94 -7.46
C GLN A 61 -3.67 -15.80 -6.97
N PRO A 62 -4.01 -16.88 -7.68
CA PRO A 62 -5.04 -17.81 -7.23
C PRO A 62 -4.82 -18.26 -5.78
N GLY A 63 -5.86 -18.15 -4.95
CA GLY A 63 -5.83 -18.49 -3.52
C GLY A 63 -5.29 -17.41 -2.59
N GLN A 64 -4.82 -16.26 -3.12
CA GLN A 64 -4.46 -15.12 -2.28
C GLN A 64 -5.70 -14.29 -1.90
N TYR A 65 -5.64 -13.70 -0.72
CA TYR A 65 -6.66 -12.79 -0.20
C TYR A 65 -6.06 -11.41 0.02
N ALA A 66 -6.83 -10.37 -0.28
CA ALA A 66 -6.46 -8.99 0.03
C ALA A 66 -7.57 -8.26 0.78
N VAL A 67 -7.14 -7.36 1.66
CA VAL A 67 -7.96 -6.28 2.20
C VAL A 67 -7.44 -5.00 1.55
N SER A 68 -8.34 -4.22 0.95
CA SER A 68 -7.97 -3.09 0.09
C SER A 68 -8.85 -1.89 0.39
N THR A 69 -8.26 -0.70 0.38
CA THR A 69 -8.97 0.59 0.49
C THR A 69 -9.47 1.12 -0.86
N SER A 70 -9.20 0.43 -1.96
CA SER A 70 -9.83 0.70 -3.27
C SER A 70 -11.34 0.48 -3.22
N ASN A 71 -12.06 1.16 -4.11
CA ASN A 71 -13.51 1.14 -4.24
C ASN A 71 -14.05 0.04 -5.19
N ARG A 72 -13.22 -0.91 -5.64
CA ARG A 72 -13.60 -1.98 -6.58
C ARG A 72 -13.21 -3.37 -6.06
N ASN A 73 -14.06 -4.37 -6.26
CA ASN A 73 -13.86 -5.75 -5.80
C ASN A 73 -14.34 -6.82 -6.81
N PHE A 74 -14.36 -6.50 -8.10
CA PHE A 74 -14.73 -7.44 -9.15
C PHE A 74 -13.65 -8.53 -9.32
N GLU A 75 -14.05 -9.67 -9.91
CA GLU A 75 -13.17 -10.82 -10.16
C GLU A 75 -12.06 -10.48 -11.17
N GLY A 76 -10.82 -10.92 -10.93
CA GLY A 76 -9.68 -10.67 -11.80
C GLY A 76 -8.96 -9.33 -11.57
N ARG A 77 -9.31 -8.64 -10.48
CA ARG A 77 -8.54 -7.52 -9.92
C ARG A 77 -7.43 -8.03 -9.00
#